data_AF-A0A257NF54-F1
#
_entry.id   AF-A0A257NF54-F1
#
_cell.length_a   1.000
_cell.length_b   1.000
_cell.length_c   1.000
_cell.angle_alpha   90.00
_cell.angle_beta   90.00
_cell.angle_gamma   90.00
#
_symmetry.space_group_name_H-M   'P 1'
#
loop_
_entity.id
_entity.type
_entity.pdbx_description
1 polymer ?
#
loop_
_entity_poly.entity_id
_entity_poly.type
_entity_poly.pdbx_seq_one_letter_code
_entity_poly.pdbx_strand_id
1 'polypeptide(L)'
;MIHHRIDVNTLEHHDAVELQLNEIGSCTVTVTAPVVFDPYKINKGTGAFIIIDRLTNGTVGAGMITGATDEDNQQPVSAEERAARYSQKATAIALTGLSSKEVAYKLERKLFDNGHATTVLETQNTSLILAIKNAGLICLCVNYNTHLADISFDTEKHSIDDIYSTLKEQQIVY
;
A
#
# COMPACT_ATOMS: atom_id res chain seq x y z
N MET A 1 18.32 -7.63 -6.89
CA MET A 1 18.73 -6.78 -8.05
C MET A 1 20.25 -6.77 -8.14
N ILE A 2 20.84 -6.97 -9.33
CA ILE A 2 22.31 -6.84 -9.52
C ILE A 2 22.60 -5.39 -9.94
N HIS A 3 23.56 -4.75 -9.28
CA HIS A 3 24.00 -3.38 -9.60
C HIS A 3 25.09 -3.39 -10.67
N HIS A 4 26.08 -4.27 -10.51
CA HIS A 4 27.15 -4.51 -11.48
C HIS A 4 27.89 -5.80 -11.12
N ARG A 5 28.53 -6.39 -12.13
CA ARG A 5 29.53 -7.44 -11.99
C ARG A 5 30.93 -6.81 -11.97
N ILE A 6 31.84 -7.41 -11.23
CA ILE A 6 33.24 -6.99 -11.12
C ILE A 6 34.10 -8.04 -11.83
N ASP A 7 34.88 -7.63 -12.82
CA ASP A 7 35.88 -8.51 -13.43
C ASP A 7 37.01 -8.79 -12.44
N VAL A 8 37.28 -10.05 -12.16
CA VAL A 8 38.27 -10.46 -11.15
C VAL A 8 39.72 -10.16 -11.55
N ASN A 9 40.00 -10.04 -12.85
CA ASN A 9 41.34 -9.80 -13.37
C ASN A 9 41.63 -8.31 -13.50
N THR A 10 40.63 -7.51 -13.90
CA THR A 10 40.81 -6.07 -14.16
C THR A 10 40.23 -5.17 -13.08
N LEU A 11 39.36 -5.70 -12.20
CA LEU A 11 38.55 -4.97 -11.23
C LEU A 11 37.56 -3.97 -11.86
N GLU A 12 37.31 -4.07 -13.16
CA GLU A 12 36.36 -3.21 -13.86
C GLU A 12 34.91 -3.62 -13.59
N HIS A 13 34.02 -2.63 -13.58
CA HIS A 13 32.59 -2.84 -13.36
C HIS A 13 31.87 -2.97 -14.70
N HIS A 14 30.99 -3.96 -14.80
CA HIS A 14 30.17 -4.21 -15.98
C HIS A 14 28.70 -4.38 -15.59
N ASP A 15 27.80 -3.87 -16.41
CA ASP A 15 26.38 -4.17 -16.28
C ASP A 15 26.14 -5.67 -16.44
N ALA A 16 25.29 -6.23 -15.61
CA ALA A 16 24.99 -7.65 -15.60
C ALA A 16 23.55 -7.90 -15.15
N VAL A 17 22.88 -8.82 -15.84
CA VAL A 17 21.52 -9.28 -15.50
C VAL A 17 21.56 -10.59 -14.69
N GLU A 18 22.67 -11.32 -14.79
CA GLU A 18 22.92 -12.57 -14.07
C GLU A 18 24.40 -12.66 -13.67
N LEU A 19 24.71 -13.53 -12.70
CA LEU A 19 26.08 -13.86 -12.29
C LEU A 19 26.34 -15.34 -12.55
N GLN A 20 27.39 -15.64 -13.30
CA GLN A 20 27.86 -16.99 -13.63
C GLN A 20 28.78 -17.54 -12.54
N LEU A 21 29.16 -18.81 -12.68
CA LEU A 21 30.08 -19.47 -11.74
C LEU A 21 31.40 -18.71 -11.65
N ASN A 22 31.85 -18.45 -10.42
CA ASN A 22 33.06 -17.68 -10.07
C ASN A 22 33.00 -16.19 -10.39
N GLU A 23 31.85 -15.63 -10.71
CA GLU A 23 31.70 -14.19 -10.87
C GLU A 23 31.40 -13.50 -9.53
N ILE A 24 31.86 -12.26 -9.42
CA ILE A 24 31.64 -11.41 -8.26
C ILE A 24 30.78 -10.23 -8.71
N GLY A 25 29.77 -9.88 -7.94
CA GLY A 25 28.93 -8.71 -8.24
C GLY A 25 28.41 -8.04 -6.98
N SER A 26 28.07 -6.77 -7.12
CA SER A 26 27.32 -6.02 -6.12
C SER A 26 25.83 -6.20 -6.39
N CYS A 27 25.06 -6.63 -5.40
CA CYS A 27 23.63 -6.86 -5.54
C CYS A 27 22.86 -6.53 -4.27
N THR A 28 21.59 -6.18 -4.44
CA THR A 28 20.60 -6.09 -3.36
C THR A 28 19.87 -7.41 -3.25
N VAL A 29 19.82 -7.94 -2.01
CA VAL A 29 19.16 -9.18 -1.64
C VAL A 29 17.94 -8.86 -0.80
N THR A 30 16.78 -9.39 -1.19
CA THR A 30 15.53 -9.27 -0.43
C THR A 30 15.30 -10.56 0.35
N VAL A 31 14.89 -10.42 1.61
CA VAL A 31 14.58 -11.53 2.52
C VAL A 31 13.09 -11.52 2.87
N THR A 32 12.53 -12.69 3.15
CA THR A 32 11.08 -12.84 3.45
C THR A 32 10.71 -12.52 4.89
N ALA A 33 11.71 -12.37 5.77
CA ALA A 33 11.52 -12.05 7.18
C ALA A 33 12.63 -11.09 7.63
N PRO A 34 12.39 -10.26 8.67
CA PRO A 34 13.41 -9.38 9.22
C PRO A 34 14.65 -10.16 9.68
N VAL A 35 15.84 -9.67 9.34
CA VAL A 35 17.12 -10.26 9.72
C VAL A 35 17.99 -9.19 10.37
N VAL A 36 18.64 -9.54 11.48
CA VAL A 36 19.67 -8.70 12.10
C VAL A 36 21.00 -9.00 11.42
N PHE A 37 21.66 -7.97 10.92
CA PHE A 37 22.95 -8.09 10.26
C PHE A 37 23.85 -6.91 10.60
N ASP A 38 25.15 -7.09 10.39
CA ASP A 38 26.15 -6.02 10.41
C ASP A 38 26.86 -5.98 9.06
N PRO A 39 27.43 -4.82 8.65
CA PRO A 39 28.38 -4.81 7.56
C PRO A 39 29.55 -5.75 7.83
N TYR A 40 29.93 -6.58 6.86
CA TYR A 40 31.01 -7.57 6.97
C TYR A 40 32.34 -6.96 7.44
N LYS A 41 32.61 -5.71 7.03
CA LYS A 41 33.79 -4.95 7.46
C LYS A 41 33.81 -4.66 8.97
N ILE A 42 32.64 -4.60 9.61
CA ILE A 42 32.48 -4.36 11.05
C ILE A 42 32.46 -5.69 11.81
N ASN A 43 31.60 -6.63 11.39
CA ASN A 43 31.51 -7.95 12.00
C ASN A 43 31.38 -9.04 10.93
N LYS A 44 32.39 -9.91 10.85
CA LYS A 44 32.44 -11.01 9.87
C LYS A 44 31.43 -12.12 10.15
N GLY A 45 31.01 -12.29 11.41
CA GLY A 45 30.10 -13.36 11.80
C GLY A 45 28.66 -13.09 11.33
N THR A 46 28.17 -11.88 11.55
CA THR A 46 26.82 -11.43 11.18
C THR A 46 26.75 -10.75 9.82
N GLY A 47 27.91 -10.43 9.22
CA GLY A 47 27.99 -9.83 7.89
C GLY A 47 28.29 -10.81 6.76
N ALA A 48 28.41 -12.11 7.03
CA ALA A 48 28.62 -13.14 6.02
C ALA A 48 27.39 -14.04 5.88
N PHE A 49 27.09 -14.46 4.66
CA PHE A 49 26.04 -15.43 4.41
C PHE A 49 26.40 -16.34 3.22
N ILE A 50 25.70 -17.46 3.12
CA ILE A 50 25.74 -18.35 1.96
C ILE A 50 24.33 -18.46 1.37
N ILE A 51 24.27 -18.68 0.06
CA ILE A 51 23.01 -18.91 -0.66
C ILE A 51 22.92 -20.41 -0.91
N ILE A 52 21.84 -21.02 -0.41
CA ILE A 52 21.54 -22.43 -0.59
C ILE A 52 20.40 -22.57 -1.59
N ASP A 53 20.61 -23.38 -2.62
CA ASP A 53 19.57 -23.76 -3.56
C ASP A 53 18.57 -24.71 -2.88
N ARG A 54 17.28 -24.39 -2.94
CA ARG A 54 16.23 -25.10 -2.20
C ARG A 54 15.86 -26.46 -2.80
N LEU A 55 16.23 -26.74 -4.05
CA LEU A 55 15.93 -28.00 -4.74
C LEU A 55 17.08 -28.99 -4.58
N THR A 56 18.32 -28.52 -4.72
CA THR A 56 19.53 -29.36 -4.67
C THR A 56 20.18 -29.41 -3.29
N ASN A 57 19.83 -28.48 -2.39
CA ASN A 57 20.52 -28.20 -1.13
C ASN A 57 22.01 -27.85 -1.31
N GLY A 58 22.43 -27.51 -2.54
CA GLY A 58 23.79 -27.07 -2.84
C GLY A 58 24.03 -25.63 -2.42
N THR A 59 25.27 -25.32 -2.02
CA THR A 59 25.70 -23.92 -1.86
C THR A 59 25.98 -23.34 -3.24
N VAL A 60 25.21 -22.34 -3.64
CA VAL A 60 25.30 -21.69 -4.97
C VAL A 60 26.00 -20.34 -4.93
N GLY A 61 26.25 -19.79 -3.74
CA GLY A 61 26.99 -18.54 -3.59
C GLY A 61 27.34 -18.22 -2.15
N ALA A 62 28.23 -17.25 -1.99
CA ALA A 62 28.57 -16.64 -0.71
C ALA A 62 28.50 -15.12 -0.86
N GLY A 63 28.11 -14.44 0.21
CA GLY A 63 27.90 -13.00 0.22
C GLY A 63 28.50 -12.34 1.45
N MET A 64 28.94 -11.09 1.23
CA MET A 64 29.41 -10.19 2.28
C MET A 64 28.49 -8.97 2.30
N ILE A 65 27.87 -8.69 3.44
CA ILE A 65 26.92 -7.61 3.59
C ILE A 65 27.69 -6.28 3.66
N THR A 66 27.34 -5.32 2.82
CA THR A 66 27.94 -3.98 2.80
C THR A 66 27.15 -2.98 3.64
N GLY A 67 25.84 -3.20 3.81
CA GLY A 67 24.95 -2.37 4.61
C GLY A 67 23.49 -2.64 4.28
N ALA A 68 22.58 -1.93 4.96
CA ALA A 68 21.20 -1.88 4.52
C ALA A 68 21.13 -1.18 3.17
N THR A 69 20.31 -1.70 2.26
CA THR A 69 19.88 -0.88 1.14
C THR A 69 18.80 0.03 1.72
N ASP A 70 19.06 1.33 1.79
CA ASP A 70 17.99 2.31 1.93
C ASP A 70 17.19 2.23 0.63
N GLU A 71 16.30 1.24 0.52
CA GLU A 71 15.10 1.43 -0.27
C GLU A 71 14.34 2.53 0.45
N ASP A 72 14.71 3.76 0.10
CA ASP A 72 13.90 4.93 0.33
C ASP A 72 12.50 4.53 -0.15
N ASN A 73 11.61 4.30 0.82
CA ASN A 73 10.21 3.95 0.59
C ASN A 73 9.49 5.20 0.03
N GLN A 74 10.04 5.79 -1.04
CA GLN A 74 9.40 6.78 -1.89
C GLN A 74 8.34 6.14 -2.79
N GLN A 75 8.01 4.87 -2.59
CA GLN A 75 6.85 4.30 -3.22
C GLN A 75 5.62 5.05 -2.68
N PRO A 76 4.77 5.61 -3.56
CA PRO A 76 3.56 6.27 -3.11
C PRO A 76 2.72 5.25 -2.35
N VAL A 77 2.26 5.62 -1.15
CA VAL A 77 1.43 4.76 -0.30
C VAL A 77 0.31 4.16 -1.16
N SER A 78 0.18 2.83 -1.13
CA SER A 78 -0.83 2.11 -1.89
C SER A 78 -2.23 2.31 -1.30
N ALA A 79 -3.26 1.98 -2.08
CA ALA A 79 -4.63 1.99 -1.57
C ALA A 79 -4.84 0.97 -0.44
N GLU A 80 -4.13 -0.16 -0.48
CA GLU A 80 -4.19 -1.23 0.51
C GLU A 80 -3.58 -0.81 1.85
N GLU A 81 -2.42 -0.13 1.82
CA GLU A 81 -1.79 0.42 3.03
C GLU A 81 -2.68 1.48 3.70
N ARG A 82 -3.32 2.35 2.90
CA ARG A 82 -4.28 3.31 3.44
C ARG A 82 -5.50 2.62 4.05
N ALA A 83 -6.02 1.59 3.38
CA ALA A 83 -7.17 0.86 3.86
C ALA A 83 -6.89 0.12 5.18
N ALA A 84 -5.70 -0.48 5.29
CA ALA A 84 -5.22 -1.11 6.53
C ALA A 84 -5.05 -0.09 7.66
N ARG A 85 -4.51 1.11 7.38
CA ARG A 85 -4.31 2.17 8.37
C ARG A 85 -5.62 2.73 8.94
N TYR A 86 -6.62 2.93 8.10
CA TYR A 86 -7.89 3.54 8.49
C TYR A 86 -8.98 2.53 8.81
N SER A 87 -8.69 1.22 8.73
CA SER A 87 -9.67 0.14 8.89
C SER A 87 -10.95 0.41 8.07
N GLN A 88 -10.77 0.89 6.85
CA GLN A 88 -11.86 1.24 5.95
C GLN A 88 -11.40 1.21 4.48
N LYS A 89 -12.32 1.00 3.55
CA LYS A 89 -12.06 1.07 2.11
C LYS A 89 -12.51 2.42 1.55
N ALA A 90 -11.61 3.10 0.84
CA ALA A 90 -11.91 4.39 0.23
C ALA A 90 -13.04 4.26 -0.82
N THR A 91 -14.19 4.85 -0.53
CA THR A 91 -15.43 4.63 -1.29
C THR A 91 -16.18 5.93 -1.47
N ALA A 92 -16.72 6.17 -2.67
CA ALA A 92 -17.61 7.28 -2.93
C ALA A 92 -19.08 6.84 -2.85
N ILE A 93 -19.83 7.45 -1.93
CA ILE A 93 -21.23 7.17 -1.66
C ILE A 93 -22.06 8.35 -2.15
N ALA A 94 -22.95 8.14 -3.12
CA ALA A 94 -23.91 9.14 -3.55
C ALA A 94 -25.19 9.08 -2.70
N LEU A 95 -25.56 10.20 -2.11
CA LEU A 95 -26.80 10.38 -1.38
C LEU A 95 -27.77 11.18 -2.25
N THR A 96 -28.88 10.55 -2.63
CA THR A 96 -29.96 11.16 -3.42
C THR A 96 -31.18 11.43 -2.55
N GLY A 97 -31.96 12.47 -2.89
CA GLY A 97 -33.18 12.86 -2.19
C GLY A 97 -33.14 14.27 -1.60
N LEU A 98 -34.32 14.77 -1.21
CA LEU A 98 -34.51 16.14 -0.68
C LEU A 98 -33.75 16.39 0.63
N SER A 99 -33.59 15.35 1.46
CA SER A 99 -32.89 15.43 2.76
C SER A 99 -31.44 14.95 2.70
N SER A 100 -30.88 14.80 1.49
CA SER A 100 -29.53 14.23 1.28
C SER A 100 -28.44 14.98 2.04
N LYS A 101 -28.53 16.31 2.14
CA LYS A 101 -27.58 17.13 2.90
C LYS A 101 -27.63 16.86 4.40
N GLU A 102 -28.81 16.82 5.00
CA GLU A 102 -28.97 16.57 6.45
C GLU A 102 -28.54 15.15 6.82
N VAL A 103 -28.88 14.17 5.98
CA VAL A 103 -28.47 12.78 6.17
C VAL A 103 -26.96 12.62 6.02
N ALA A 104 -26.32 13.32 5.08
CA ALA A 104 -24.87 13.28 4.89
C ALA A 104 -24.11 13.71 6.15
N TYR A 105 -24.46 14.84 6.75
CA TYR A 105 -23.80 15.30 7.98
C TYR A 105 -24.05 14.39 9.19
N LYS A 106 -25.25 13.83 9.32
CA LYS A 106 -25.54 12.87 10.40
C LYS A 106 -24.77 11.57 10.21
N LEU A 107 -24.64 11.09 8.97
CA LEU A 107 -23.88 9.91 8.64
C LEU A 107 -22.37 10.13 8.81
N GLU A 108 -21.85 11.29 8.38
CA GLU A 108 -20.47 11.71 8.63
C GLU A 108 -20.16 11.70 10.12
N ARG A 109 -21.03 12.30 10.93
CA ARG A 109 -20.88 12.32 12.39
C ARG A 109 -20.86 10.91 12.98
N LYS A 110 -21.78 10.04 12.54
CA LYS A 110 -21.84 8.65 13.00
C LYS A 110 -20.57 7.88 12.61
N LEU A 111 -20.08 8.02 11.39
CA LEU A 111 -18.86 7.38 10.92
C LEU A 111 -17.63 7.89 11.68
N PHE A 112 -17.57 9.19 11.92
CA PHE A 112 -16.50 9.83 12.70
C PHE A 112 -16.48 9.36 14.16
N ASP A 113 -17.65 9.29 14.82
CA ASP A 113 -17.77 8.81 16.20
C ASP A 113 -17.39 7.30 16.31
N ASN A 114 -17.44 6.55 15.21
CA ASN A 114 -16.96 5.16 15.11
C ASN A 114 -15.49 5.04 14.66
N GLY A 115 -14.77 6.15 14.50
CA GLY A 115 -13.34 6.16 14.15
C GLY A 115 -13.00 6.12 12.66
N HIS A 116 -14.00 6.24 11.78
CA HIS A 116 -13.79 6.24 10.34
C HIS A 116 -13.51 7.65 9.79
N ALA A 117 -12.60 7.73 8.84
CA ALA A 117 -12.18 8.99 8.24
C ALA A 117 -13.04 9.29 7.01
N THR A 118 -13.95 10.25 7.13
CA THR A 118 -14.99 10.53 6.14
C THR A 118 -15.11 12.03 5.86
N THR A 119 -15.63 12.39 4.69
CA THR A 119 -15.87 13.79 4.32
C THR A 119 -17.14 13.93 3.48
N VAL A 120 -17.91 14.97 3.74
CA VAL A 120 -19.04 15.36 2.89
C VAL A 120 -18.56 16.22 1.72
N LEU A 121 -19.03 15.89 0.51
CA LEU A 121 -18.78 16.64 -0.71
C LEU A 121 -20.11 17.16 -1.28
N GLU A 122 -20.31 18.47 -1.20
CA GLU A 122 -21.51 19.15 -1.74
C GLU A 122 -21.37 19.50 -3.24
N THR A 123 -20.14 19.54 -3.75
CA THR A 123 -19.84 19.96 -5.12
C THR A 123 -19.70 18.75 -6.04
N GLN A 124 -20.36 18.79 -7.20
CA GLN A 124 -20.19 17.76 -8.23
C GLN A 124 -18.84 17.92 -8.95
N ASN A 125 -17.77 17.41 -8.35
CA ASN A 125 -16.43 17.43 -8.95
C ASN A 125 -15.75 16.07 -8.85
N THR A 126 -15.58 15.42 -10.01
CA THR A 126 -14.97 14.09 -10.13
C THR A 126 -13.50 14.07 -9.68
N SER A 127 -12.75 15.15 -9.89
CA SER A 127 -11.35 15.25 -9.46
C SER A 127 -11.22 15.27 -7.94
N LEU A 128 -12.17 15.91 -7.23
CA LEU A 128 -12.20 15.90 -5.77
C LEU A 128 -12.51 14.49 -5.23
N ILE A 129 -13.47 13.80 -5.83
CA ILE A 129 -13.80 12.41 -5.45
C ILE A 129 -12.58 11.50 -5.61
N LEU A 130 -11.86 11.63 -6.74
CA LEU A 130 -10.66 10.85 -6.99
C LEU A 130 -9.56 11.18 -5.97
N ALA A 131 -9.36 12.46 -5.63
CA ALA A 131 -8.40 12.87 -4.61
C ALA A 131 -8.74 12.28 -3.23
N ILE A 132 -10.02 12.29 -2.84
CA ILE A 132 -10.51 11.74 -1.57
C ILE A 132 -10.33 10.22 -1.52
N LYS A 133 -10.65 9.51 -2.63
CA LYS A 133 -10.40 8.06 -2.74
C LYS A 133 -8.91 7.74 -2.64
N ASN A 134 -8.06 8.49 -3.34
CA ASN A 134 -6.61 8.34 -3.25
C ASN A 134 -6.06 8.66 -1.85
N ALA A 135 -6.75 9.50 -1.07
CA ALA A 135 -6.41 9.78 0.33
C ALA A 135 -6.82 8.66 1.30
N GLY A 136 -7.58 7.64 0.85
CA GLY A 136 -8.03 6.54 1.70
C GLY A 136 -9.33 6.81 2.45
N LEU A 137 -10.06 7.87 2.09
CA LEU A 137 -11.22 8.38 2.84
C LEU A 137 -12.54 7.91 2.22
N ILE A 138 -13.60 7.92 3.03
CA ILE A 138 -14.97 7.73 2.56
C ILE A 138 -15.55 9.08 2.15
N CYS A 139 -16.02 9.19 0.92
CA CYS A 139 -16.61 10.40 0.37
C CYS A 139 -18.14 10.29 0.37
N LEU A 140 -18.84 11.23 1.01
CA LEU A 140 -20.29 11.35 1.00
C LEU A 140 -20.71 12.45 0.03
N CYS A 141 -21.12 12.09 -1.18
CA CYS A 141 -21.51 13.02 -2.23
C CYS A 141 -23.01 13.35 -2.15
N VAL A 142 -23.36 14.62 -1.91
CA VAL A 142 -24.75 15.09 -1.84
C VAL A 142 -25.25 15.48 -3.22
N ASN A 143 -26.47 15.06 -3.58
CA ASN A 143 -27.14 15.46 -4.82
C ASN A 143 -26.29 15.16 -6.08
N TYR A 144 -25.72 13.96 -6.13
CA TYR A 144 -24.73 13.58 -7.14
C TYR A 144 -25.31 12.58 -8.15
N ASN A 145 -24.85 12.66 -9.39
CA ASN A 145 -25.31 11.79 -10.48
C ASN A 145 -24.75 10.37 -10.30
N THR A 146 -25.60 9.35 -10.36
CA THR A 146 -25.33 7.94 -10.00
C THR A 146 -24.22 7.25 -10.78
N HIS A 147 -23.67 7.89 -11.83
CA HIS A 147 -22.76 7.25 -12.79
C HIS A 147 -21.28 7.27 -12.36
N LEU A 148 -20.88 8.02 -11.32
CA LEU A 148 -19.49 8.11 -10.85
C LEU A 148 -19.31 7.74 -9.37
N ALA A 149 -20.38 7.27 -8.70
CA ALA A 149 -20.31 6.79 -7.32
C ALA A 149 -20.21 5.25 -7.29
N ASP A 150 -19.46 4.71 -6.34
CA ASP A 150 -19.35 3.26 -6.15
C ASP A 150 -20.65 2.69 -5.58
N ILE A 151 -21.35 3.47 -4.74
CA ILE A 151 -22.63 3.10 -4.12
C ILE A 151 -23.55 4.33 -4.12
N SER A 152 -24.86 4.12 -4.31
CA SER A 152 -25.87 5.16 -4.16
C SER A 152 -26.95 4.75 -3.19
N PHE A 153 -27.34 5.65 -2.28
CA PHE A 153 -28.48 5.48 -1.38
C PHE A 153 -29.52 6.57 -1.59
N ASP A 154 -30.77 6.14 -1.63
CA ASP A 154 -31.95 7.00 -1.62
C ASP A 154 -32.32 7.33 -0.17
N THR A 155 -32.12 8.58 0.22
CA THR A 155 -32.30 9.09 1.59
C THR A 155 -33.76 9.17 2.03
N GLU A 156 -34.71 8.96 1.11
CA GLU A 156 -36.14 8.88 1.44
C GLU A 156 -36.58 7.44 1.77
N LYS A 157 -35.75 6.44 1.42
CA LYS A 157 -36.07 5.01 1.59
C LYS A 157 -35.21 4.29 2.63
N HIS A 158 -34.04 4.82 2.96
CA HIS A 158 -33.08 4.16 3.85
C HIS A 158 -32.79 5.00 5.08
N SER A 159 -32.86 4.39 6.26
CA SER A 159 -32.40 5.01 7.51
C SER A 159 -30.87 5.10 7.54
N ILE A 160 -30.33 6.00 8.37
CA ILE A 160 -28.89 6.11 8.63
C ILE A 160 -28.31 4.78 9.15
N ASP A 161 -29.09 4.04 9.94
CA ASP A 161 -28.72 2.72 10.44
C ASP A 161 -28.67 1.65 9.34
N ASP A 162 -29.59 1.73 8.37
CA ASP A 162 -29.59 0.82 7.22
C ASP A 162 -28.37 1.09 6.33
N ILE A 163 -28.10 2.36 6.03
CA ILE A 163 -26.92 2.78 5.25
C ILE A 163 -25.64 2.30 5.95
N TYR A 164 -25.51 2.52 7.26
CA TYR A 164 -24.34 2.08 8.02
C TYR A 164 -24.19 0.55 8.04
N SER A 165 -25.30 -0.19 8.15
CA SER A 165 -25.29 -1.66 8.11
C SER A 165 -24.86 -2.18 6.74
N THR A 166 -25.35 -1.58 5.65
CA THR A 166 -24.91 -1.92 4.29
C THR A 166 -23.41 -1.63 4.09
N LEU A 167 -22.88 -0.55 4.67
CA LEU A 167 -21.44 -0.27 4.61
C LEU A 167 -20.60 -1.34 5.32
N LYS A 168 -21.10 -1.90 6.42
CA LYS A 168 -20.47 -3.06 7.09
C LYS A 168 -20.56 -4.33 6.26
N GLU A 169 -21.73 -4.63 5.70
CA GLU A 169 -21.93 -5.81 4.85
C GLU A 169 -21.03 -5.79 3.61
N GLN A 170 -20.81 -4.61 3.02
CA GLN A 170 -19.93 -4.40 1.87
C GLN A 170 -18.45 -4.30 2.25
N GLN A 171 -18.08 -4.52 3.52
CA GLN A 171 -16.71 -4.44 4.04
C GLN A 171 -16.02 -3.10 3.71
N ILE A 172 -16.79 -2.02 3.71
CA ILE A 172 -16.27 -0.65 3.50
C ILE A 172 -15.75 -0.08 4.81
N VAL A 173 -16.37 -0.46 5.91
CA VAL A 173 -15.96 -0.13 7.27
C VAL A 173 -15.80 -1.44 8.05
N TYR A 174 -14.68 -1.57 8.76
CA TYR A 174 -14.34 -2.77 9.55
C TYR A 174 -14.52 -2.51 11.05
#